data_AF-A0A084TAW0-F1
#
_entry.id   AF-A0A084TAW0-F1
#
_cell.length_a   1.000
_cell.length_b   1.000
_cell.length_c   1.000
_cell.angle_alpha   90.00
_cell.angle_beta   90.00
_cell.angle_gamma   90.00
#
_symmetry.space_group_name_H-M   'P 1'
#
loop_
_entity.id
_entity.type
_entity.pdbx_description
1 polymer ?
#
loop_
_entity_poly.entity_id
_entity_poly.type
_entity_poly.pdbx_seq_one_letter_code
_entity_poly.pdbx_strand_id
1 'polypeptide(L)'
;MSETQNNEATKVDLELVSPELRQVIAFDDVPEELHNMVVSIHEVTEEAVREAWDTLPASAQNILDNFEQFHALISVSQAFAGVSTMEEFTTMDFPADMTDEEKEDYRAQLLDKVLSNCIRDMVKQIKKARRDAILKRDFKEVFEK
;
A
#
# COMPACT_ATOMS: atom_id res chain seq x y z
N MET A 1 32.59 -9.81 -17.34
CA MET A 1 32.73 -8.77 -16.30
C MET A 1 31.40 -8.03 -16.30
N SER A 2 30.53 -8.41 -15.38
CA SER A 2 29.12 -8.05 -15.39
C SER A 2 28.95 -6.53 -15.30
N GLU A 3 28.20 -5.99 -16.25
CA GLU A 3 27.70 -4.63 -16.21
C GLU A 3 26.82 -4.48 -14.96
N THR A 4 27.30 -3.73 -13.99
CA THR A 4 26.46 -3.21 -12.91
C THR A 4 25.45 -2.28 -13.57
N GLN A 5 24.25 -2.79 -13.85
CA GLN A 5 23.13 -1.95 -14.25
C GLN A 5 22.87 -0.96 -13.12
N ASN A 6 23.23 0.27 -13.39
CA ASN A 6 22.95 1.43 -12.57
C ASN A 6 21.42 1.59 -12.58
N ASN A 7 20.73 1.04 -11.56
CA ASN A 7 19.33 1.37 -11.30
C ASN A 7 19.30 2.83 -10.81
N GLU A 8 19.35 3.77 -11.74
CA GLU A 8 18.90 5.13 -11.47
C GLU A 8 17.44 5.02 -11.07
N ALA A 9 17.16 5.09 -9.77
CA ALA A 9 15.81 5.21 -9.25
C ALA A 9 15.18 6.41 -9.96
N THR A 10 14.31 6.13 -10.93
CA THR A 10 13.66 7.16 -11.73
C THR A 10 12.86 8.00 -10.75
N LYS A 11 13.25 9.25 -10.52
CA LYS A 11 12.57 10.09 -9.53
C LYS A 11 11.11 10.23 -9.96
N VAL A 12 10.18 9.74 -9.14
CA VAL A 12 8.75 9.90 -9.41
C VAL A 12 8.46 11.39 -9.41
N ASP A 13 7.84 11.85 -10.49
CA ASP A 13 7.24 13.18 -10.50
C ASP A 13 5.89 13.11 -9.77
N LEU A 14 5.87 13.55 -8.52
CA LEU A 14 4.65 13.61 -7.70
C LEU A 14 3.62 14.60 -8.24
N GLU A 15 3.93 15.41 -9.25
CA GLU A 15 2.93 16.22 -9.94
C GLU A 15 2.05 15.40 -10.89
N LEU A 16 2.50 14.20 -11.29
CA LEU A 16 1.78 13.28 -12.18
C LEU A 16 0.88 12.30 -11.42
N VAL A 17 1.00 12.20 -10.10
CA VAL A 17 0.16 11.33 -9.27
C VAL A 17 -1.11 12.04 -8.80
N SER A 18 -2.10 11.28 -8.34
CA SER A 18 -3.34 11.86 -7.82
C SER A 18 -3.08 12.80 -6.62
N PRO A 19 -3.85 13.89 -6.48
CA PRO A 19 -3.73 14.80 -5.34
C PRO A 19 -3.85 14.09 -3.99
N GLU A 20 -4.74 13.11 -3.90
CA GLU A 20 -4.96 12.27 -2.73
C GLU A 20 -3.72 11.44 -2.41
N LEU A 21 -3.11 10.76 -3.39
CA LEU A 21 -1.91 9.96 -3.16
C LEU A 21 -0.73 10.84 -2.70
N ARG A 22 -0.53 11.99 -3.36
CA ARG A 22 0.51 12.95 -2.95
C ARG A 22 0.29 13.45 -1.53
N GLN A 23 -0.95 13.69 -1.13
CA GLN A 23 -1.29 14.13 0.22
C GLN A 23 -0.92 13.07 1.26
N VAL A 24 -1.27 11.79 1.04
CA VAL A 24 -0.92 10.71 1.98
C VAL A 24 0.61 10.53 2.05
N ILE A 25 1.30 10.56 0.90
CA ILE A 25 2.77 10.49 0.83
C ILE A 25 3.42 11.58 1.68
N ALA A 26 2.91 12.81 1.59
CA ALA A 26 3.41 13.95 2.36
C ALA A 26 3.05 13.87 3.84
N PHE A 27 1.84 13.41 4.16
CA PHE A 27 1.36 13.30 5.54
C PHE A 27 2.13 12.23 6.34
N ASP A 28 2.39 11.07 5.73
CA ASP A 28 3.12 9.96 6.35
C ASP A 28 4.65 10.11 6.24
N ASP A 29 5.15 11.24 5.71
CA ASP A 29 6.57 11.52 5.48
C ASP A 29 7.28 10.37 4.76
N VAL A 30 6.66 9.86 3.69
CA VAL A 30 7.17 8.68 2.97
C VAL A 30 8.50 9.01 2.31
N PRO A 31 9.57 8.21 2.56
CA PRO A 31 10.88 8.44 1.94
C PRO A 31 10.83 8.44 0.41
N GLU A 32 11.59 9.35 -0.23
CA GLU A 32 11.65 9.45 -1.71
C GLU A 32 11.99 8.11 -2.39
N GLU A 33 12.81 7.29 -1.74
CA GLU A 33 13.22 5.97 -2.21
C GLU A 33 12.03 5.00 -2.39
N LEU A 34 10.95 5.20 -1.63
CA LEU A 34 9.75 4.37 -1.69
C LEU A 34 8.67 4.93 -2.62
N HIS A 35 8.82 6.14 -3.16
CA HIS A 35 7.77 6.78 -3.98
C HIS A 35 7.42 5.95 -5.22
N ASN A 36 8.42 5.40 -5.91
CA ASN A 36 8.20 4.52 -7.08
C ASN A 36 7.36 3.30 -6.73
N MET A 37 7.65 2.70 -5.58
CA MET A 37 6.95 1.50 -5.12
C MET A 37 5.50 1.84 -4.74
N VAL A 38 5.28 2.96 -4.03
CA VAL A 38 3.93 3.43 -3.71
C VAL A 38 3.10 3.63 -4.98
N VAL A 39 3.65 4.31 -5.99
CA VAL A 39 2.96 4.55 -7.28
C VAL A 39 2.68 3.23 -8.01
N SER A 40 3.66 2.34 -8.07
CA SER A 40 3.49 1.03 -8.72
C SER A 40 2.39 0.19 -8.04
N ILE A 41 2.36 0.20 -6.70
CA ILE A 41 1.32 -0.48 -5.91
C ILE A 41 -0.04 0.18 -6.13
N HIS A 42 -0.10 1.51 -6.17
CA HIS A 42 -1.32 2.25 -6.45
C HIS A 42 -1.93 1.82 -7.79
N GLU A 43 -1.12 1.76 -8.84
CA GLU A 43 -1.61 1.35 -10.16
C GLU A 43 -2.05 -0.12 -10.20
N VAL A 44 -1.26 -1.03 -9.62
CA VAL A 44 -1.50 -2.48 -9.72
C VAL A 44 -2.65 -2.95 -8.83
N THR A 45 -2.86 -2.30 -7.68
CA THR A 45 -3.89 -2.73 -6.72
C THR A 45 -5.23 -2.03 -6.90
N GLU A 46 -5.34 -1.06 -7.82
CA GLU A 46 -6.54 -0.26 -8.04
C GLU A 46 -7.81 -1.12 -8.17
N GLU A 47 -7.78 -2.15 -9.01
CA GLU A 47 -8.95 -3.00 -9.26
C GLU A 47 -9.40 -3.73 -7.98
N ALA A 48 -8.48 -4.37 -7.26
CA ALA A 48 -8.78 -5.06 -6.01
C ALA A 48 -9.29 -4.10 -4.92
N VAL A 49 -8.74 -2.88 -4.89
CA VAL A 49 -9.17 -1.84 -3.96
C VAL A 49 -10.55 -1.27 -4.35
N ARG A 50 -10.84 -1.15 -5.65
CA ARG A 50 -12.14 -0.73 -6.21
C ARG A 50 -13.23 -1.70 -5.80
N GLU A 51 -13.01 -2.99 -6.00
CA GLU A 51 -13.95 -4.02 -5.55
C GLU A 51 -14.20 -3.95 -4.04
N ALA A 52 -13.13 -3.79 -3.25
CA ALA A 52 -13.26 -3.66 -1.80
C ALA A 52 -14.06 -2.41 -1.42
N TRP A 53 -13.85 -1.29 -2.10
CA TRP A 53 -14.60 -0.05 -1.89
C TRP A 53 -16.09 -0.20 -2.25
N ASP A 54 -16.40 -0.79 -3.40
CA ASP A 54 -17.76 -0.93 -3.90
C ASP A 54 -18.61 -1.87 -3.04
N THR A 55 -17.97 -2.79 -2.31
CA THR A 55 -18.64 -3.67 -1.33
C THR A 55 -18.85 -3.01 0.05
N LEU A 56 -18.28 -1.82 0.29
CA LEU A 56 -18.53 -1.08 1.53
C LEU A 56 -19.97 -0.55 1.57
N PRO A 57 -20.62 -0.56 2.75
CA PRO A 57 -21.89 0.15 2.90
C PRO A 57 -21.65 1.67 2.75
N ALA A 58 -22.60 2.41 2.19
CA ALA A 58 -22.49 3.86 1.99
C ALA A 58 -22.07 4.62 3.26
N SER A 59 -22.57 4.22 4.44
CA SER A 59 -22.15 4.79 5.74
C SER A 59 -20.64 4.70 6.01
N ALA A 60 -19.96 3.70 5.47
CA ALA A 60 -18.52 3.48 5.60
C ALA A 60 -17.76 4.26 4.53
N GLN A 61 -18.25 4.25 3.28
CA GLN A 61 -17.70 5.08 2.21
C GLN A 61 -17.68 6.57 2.61
N ASN A 62 -18.76 7.07 3.22
CA ASN A 62 -18.89 8.46 3.69
C ASN A 62 -17.93 8.89 4.83
N ILE A 63 -17.04 8.00 5.28
CA ILE A 63 -15.93 8.39 6.18
C ILE A 63 -14.91 9.24 5.41
N LEU A 64 -14.65 8.84 4.17
CA LEU A 64 -13.78 9.52 3.21
C LEU A 64 -14.65 10.23 2.16
N ASP A 65 -14.07 11.16 1.42
CA ASP A 65 -14.81 11.95 0.44
C ASP A 65 -14.98 11.22 -0.89
N ASN A 66 -14.02 10.38 -1.27
CA ASN A 66 -14.02 9.65 -2.54
C ASN A 66 -13.20 8.36 -2.44
N PHE A 67 -13.24 7.57 -3.53
CA PHE A 67 -12.43 6.37 -3.66
C PHE A 67 -10.92 6.67 -3.63
N GLU A 68 -10.47 7.77 -4.24
CA GLU A 68 -9.05 8.08 -4.37
C GLU A 68 -8.37 8.25 -2.99
N GLN A 69 -9.07 8.83 -2.01
CA GLN A 69 -8.61 8.89 -0.62
C GLN A 69 -8.43 7.49 -0.01
N PHE A 70 -9.40 6.59 -0.24
CA PHE A 70 -9.33 5.21 0.26
C PHE A 70 -8.16 4.45 -0.38
N HIS A 71 -8.02 4.61 -1.69
CA HIS A 71 -6.98 3.98 -2.47
C HIS A 71 -5.59 4.47 -2.09
N ALA A 72 -5.41 5.78 -1.91
CA ALA A 72 -4.17 6.39 -1.47
C ALA A 72 -3.71 5.85 -0.11
N LEU A 73 -4.60 5.80 0.88
CA LEU A 73 -4.31 5.25 2.22
C LEU A 73 -3.85 3.79 2.16
N ILE A 74 -4.53 2.97 1.34
CA ILE A 74 -4.16 1.56 1.18
C ILE A 74 -2.80 1.43 0.50
N SER A 75 -2.55 2.22 -0.55
CA SER A 75 -1.32 2.12 -1.35
C SER A 75 -0.07 2.40 -0.51
N VAL A 76 -0.13 3.44 0.32
CA VAL A 76 0.97 3.76 1.25
C VAL A 76 1.12 2.68 2.33
N SER A 77 0.00 2.20 2.91
CA SER A 77 0.04 1.08 3.86
C SER A 77 0.65 -0.20 3.27
N GLN A 78 0.30 -0.52 2.03
CA GLN A 78 0.81 -1.66 1.28
C GLN A 78 2.29 -1.54 0.94
N ALA A 79 2.75 -0.34 0.58
CA ALA A 79 4.17 -0.05 0.37
C ALA A 79 5.00 -0.38 1.62
N PHE A 80 4.62 0.16 2.78
CA PHE A 80 5.34 -0.11 4.02
C PHE A 80 5.28 -1.59 4.43
N ALA A 81 4.10 -2.21 4.33
CA ALA A 81 3.94 -3.63 4.65
C ALA A 81 4.76 -4.53 3.70
N GLY A 82 4.83 -4.17 2.41
CA GLY A 82 5.64 -4.84 1.41
C GLY A 82 7.14 -4.76 1.72
N VAL A 83 7.65 -3.58 2.08
CA VAL A 83 9.06 -3.40 2.49
C VAL A 83 9.38 -4.23 3.71
N SER A 84 8.56 -4.15 4.77
CA SER A 84 8.76 -4.96 5.99
C SER A 84 8.78 -6.45 5.67
N THR A 85 7.84 -6.92 4.85
CA THR A 85 7.76 -8.33 4.44
C THR A 85 8.99 -8.76 3.65
N MET A 86 9.50 -7.87 2.80
CA MET A 86 10.71 -8.12 2.03
C MET A 86 11.95 -8.22 2.90
N GLU A 87 12.11 -7.31 3.86
CA GLU A 87 13.19 -7.37 4.85
C GLU A 87 13.11 -8.67 5.67
N GLU A 88 11.93 -9.01 6.18
CA GLU A 88 11.71 -10.27 6.90
C GLU A 88 12.10 -11.49 6.06
N PHE A 89 11.68 -11.53 4.79
CA PHE A 89 11.99 -12.60 3.85
C PHE A 89 13.50 -12.81 3.69
N THR A 90 14.30 -11.74 3.62
CA THR A 90 15.77 -11.85 3.51
C THR A 90 16.42 -12.49 4.72
N THR A 91 15.75 -12.47 5.87
CA THR A 91 16.22 -13.05 7.14
C THR A 91 15.57 -14.40 7.46
N MET A 92 14.65 -14.90 6.63
CA MET A 92 13.99 -16.18 6.85
C MET A 92 14.92 -17.36 6.54
N ASP A 93 14.92 -18.34 7.44
CA ASP A 93 15.57 -19.62 7.21
C ASP A 93 14.67 -20.51 6.34
N PHE A 94 15.13 -20.78 5.12
CA PHE A 94 14.47 -21.71 4.22
C PHE A 94 15.02 -23.14 4.37
N PRO A 95 14.21 -24.18 4.12
CA PRO A 95 14.70 -25.54 4.02
C PRO A 95 15.86 -25.65 3.01
N ALA A 96 16.87 -26.46 3.34
CA ALA A 96 18.09 -26.57 2.53
C ALA A 96 17.86 -27.18 1.14
N ASP A 97 16.74 -27.90 0.97
CA ASP A 97 16.30 -28.53 -0.27
C ASP A 97 15.40 -27.63 -1.13
N MET A 98 15.02 -26.45 -0.63
CA MET A 98 14.20 -25.50 -1.37
C MET A 98 15.00 -24.83 -2.48
N THR A 99 14.53 -24.99 -3.72
CA THR A 99 15.11 -24.37 -4.91
C THR A 99 14.89 -22.86 -4.92
N ASP A 100 15.67 -22.15 -5.73
CA ASP A 100 15.52 -20.70 -5.88
C ASP A 100 14.17 -20.32 -6.51
N GLU A 101 13.64 -21.15 -7.41
CA GLU A 101 12.30 -20.97 -8.01
C GLU A 101 11.20 -21.09 -6.95
N GLU A 102 11.26 -22.12 -6.10
CA GLU A 102 10.30 -22.27 -5.00
C GLU A 102 10.36 -21.11 -4.01
N LYS A 103 11.55 -20.55 -3.75
CA LYS A 103 11.71 -19.37 -2.88
C LYS A 103 11.07 -18.14 -3.48
N GLU A 104 11.29 -17.88 -4.77
CA GLU A 104 10.66 -16.73 -5.44
C GLU A 104 9.13 -16.89 -5.54
N ASP A 105 8.63 -18.11 -5.78
CA ASP A 105 7.19 -18.39 -5.73
C ASP A 105 6.61 -18.14 -4.34
N TYR A 106 7.30 -18.60 -3.29
CA TYR A 106 6.87 -18.37 -1.91
C TYR A 106 6.89 -16.87 -1.56
N ARG A 107 7.91 -16.14 -2.00
CA ARG A 107 8.01 -14.69 -1.85
C ARG A 107 6.82 -13.98 -2.49
N ALA A 108 6.49 -14.32 -3.73
CA ALA A 108 5.37 -13.73 -4.45
C ALA A 108 4.05 -13.99 -3.74
N GLN A 109 3.81 -15.23 -3.29
CA GLN A 109 2.61 -15.58 -2.52
C GLN A 109 2.52 -14.84 -1.19
N LEU A 110 3.65 -14.67 -0.49
CA LEU A 110 3.69 -13.93 0.77
C LEU A 110 3.35 -12.46 0.56
N LEU A 111 3.91 -11.83 -0.48
CA LEU A 111 3.61 -10.44 -0.83
C LEU A 111 2.14 -10.26 -1.19
N ASP A 112 1.58 -11.10 -2.07
CA ASP A 112 0.16 -11.04 -2.44
C ASP A 112 -0.77 -11.15 -1.22
N LYS A 113 -0.44 -12.07 -0.31
CA LYS A 113 -1.16 -12.24 0.95
C LYS A 113 -1.08 -10.98 1.83
N VAL A 114 0.07 -10.35 1.92
CA VAL A 114 0.26 -9.12 2.71
C VAL A 114 -0.53 -7.97 2.11
N LEU A 115 -0.43 -7.76 0.79
CA LEU A 115 -1.15 -6.69 0.09
C LEU A 115 -2.67 -6.85 0.23
N SER A 116 -3.20 -8.07 0.07
CA SER A 116 -4.63 -8.34 0.25
C SER A 116 -5.09 -8.20 1.71
N ASN A 117 -4.21 -8.47 2.69
CA ASN A 117 -4.51 -8.22 4.10
C ASN A 117 -4.63 -6.72 4.40
N CYS A 118 -3.77 -5.87 3.84
CA CYS A 118 -3.87 -4.42 4.00
C CYS A 118 -5.24 -3.88 3.55
N ILE A 119 -5.74 -4.35 2.39
CA ILE A 119 -7.09 -3.99 1.91
C ILE A 119 -8.15 -4.40 2.92
N ARG A 120 -8.10 -5.66 3.37
CA ARG A 120 -9.08 -6.21 4.32
C ARG A 120 -9.08 -5.45 5.65
N ASP A 121 -7.91 -5.09 6.14
CA ASP A 121 -7.76 -4.38 7.40
C ASP A 121 -8.21 -2.92 7.26
N MET A 122 -7.92 -2.25 6.15
CA MET A 122 -8.45 -0.91 5.87
C MET A 122 -9.99 -0.92 5.83
N VAL A 123 -10.59 -1.91 5.16
CA VAL A 123 -12.05 -2.10 5.16
C VAL A 123 -12.60 -2.23 6.60
N LYS A 124 -11.91 -2.95 7.49
CA LYS A 124 -12.31 -3.07 8.90
C LYS A 124 -12.17 -1.73 9.62
N GLN A 125 -11.07 -1.00 9.43
CA GLN A 125 -10.84 0.29 10.09
C GLN A 125 -11.86 1.34 9.67
N ILE A 126 -12.15 1.47 8.38
CA ILE A 126 -13.19 2.38 7.88
C ILE A 126 -14.57 2.00 8.42
N LYS A 127 -14.89 0.70 8.48
CA LYS A 127 -16.15 0.23 9.10
C LYS A 127 -16.22 0.55 10.60
N LYS A 128 -15.10 0.54 11.32
CA LYS A 128 -14.99 0.90 12.74
C LYS A 128 -15.14 2.41 12.94
N ALA A 129 -14.50 3.22 12.10
CA ALA A 129 -14.53 4.68 12.14
C ALA A 129 -15.96 5.26 12.12
N ARG A 130 -16.93 4.56 11.51
CA ARG A 130 -18.36 4.92 11.58
C ARG A 130 -18.90 5.16 12.98
N ARG A 131 -18.33 4.49 13.98
CA ARG A 131 -18.78 4.54 15.38
C ARG A 131 -17.70 5.07 16.33
N ASP A 132 -16.54 5.43 15.80
CA ASP A 132 -15.37 5.87 16.56
C ASP A 132 -14.95 7.24 16.05
N ALA A 133 -15.30 8.28 16.80
CA ALA A 133 -15.09 9.67 16.39
C ALA A 133 -13.61 10.05 16.31
N ILE A 134 -12.75 9.41 17.12
CA ILE A 134 -11.31 9.65 17.10
C ILE A 134 -10.77 9.06 15.80
N LEU A 135 -11.04 7.77 15.55
CA LEU A 135 -10.57 7.11 14.33
C LEU A 135 -11.11 7.78 13.05
N LYS A 136 -12.36 8.24 13.08
CA LYS A 136 -12.94 9.00 11.96
C LYS A 136 -12.21 10.31 11.71
N ARG A 137 -11.79 11.01 12.77
CA ARG A 137 -11.01 12.24 12.64
C ARG A 137 -9.63 11.92 12.10
N ASP A 138 -8.97 10.89 12.60
CA ASP A 138 -7.64 10.49 12.12
C ASP A 138 -7.64 10.20 10.61
N PHE A 139 -8.68 9.53 10.09
CA PHE A 139 -8.86 9.34 8.64
C PHE A 139 -9.02 10.63 7.84
N LYS A 140 -9.68 11.64 8.42
CA LYS A 140 -9.95 12.93 7.75
C LYS A 140 -8.75 13.86 7.81
N GLU A 141 -8.03 13.86 8.93
CA GLU A 141 -6.87 14.71 9.20
C GLU A 141 -5.79 14.54 8.13
N VAL A 142 -5.62 13.33 7.60
CA VAL A 142 -4.71 13.06 6.47
C VAL A 142 -4.99 13.97 5.27
N PHE A 143 -6.26 14.31 5.02
CA PHE A 143 -6.72 15.09 3.88
C PHE A 143 -7.14 16.52 4.23
N GLU A 144 -7.00 16.92 5.50
CA GLU A 144 -7.20 18.30 5.93
C GLU A 144 -5.96 19.13 5.53
N LYS A 145 -6.20 20.27 4.86
CA LYS A 145 -5.16 21.17 4.35
C LYS A 145 -4.71 22.21 5.37
#